data_AF-A0A9E3RZK6-F1
#
_entry.id   AF-A0A9E3RZK6-F1
#
_cell.length_a   1.000
_cell.length_b   1.000
_cell.length_c   1.000
_cell.angle_alpha   90.00
_cell.angle_beta   90.00
_cell.angle_gamma   90.00
#
_symmetry.space_group_name_H-M   'P 1'
#
loop_
_entity.id
_entity.type
_entity.pdbx_description
1 polymer ?
#
loop_
_entity_poly.entity_id
_entity_poly.type
_entity_poly.pdbx_seq_one_letter_code
_entity_poly.pdbx_strand_id
1 'polypeptide(L)'
;MMLFRFQRLIVWILLGASPLLAWGETPTTHPAPEDRATANETPAGQEETPSKPETEASYRLTAPKLELSLPAQTEQVPWPPRGKSQKQELPASLLALLQSQDPEIRVRAVEGLAASESYDALQWLILSLGDSAPEVRKAASQAILQGNPAWLVDSILGTLLAGSPETANALDSVLPSLARVIEPTLLHLFREQGQPEPYLIVMAYALGRIKSHESIKDLAKYAKSGQRELAEVCANALYEVDDEGAIRELTGLLESPYIEVRRTALYGLIRLGGPEVLSTLMDISSGKKESDLQLRQEATALLAYVGDEKTIEYLVGLIRQQSGLGNAASFALQNLTGYQVGNRPYLWLEWWNELQEAKKLEQEEKMTNPLVPADQIPEEEQGHFPGLPPVGVPRPEDTVEQR
;
A
#
# COMPACT_ATOMS: atom_id res chain seq x y z
N MET A 1 -28.26 -19.09 -19.97
CA MET A 1 -28.68 -17.88 -19.24
C MET A 1 -27.42 -17.15 -18.77
N MET A 2 -26.68 -16.65 -19.77
CA MET A 2 -25.47 -15.86 -19.68
C MET A 2 -25.84 -14.41 -20.05
N LEU A 3 -25.03 -13.45 -19.65
CA LEU A 3 -25.22 -12.00 -19.70
C LEU A 3 -25.94 -11.41 -18.49
N PHE A 4 -25.40 -10.28 -18.02
CA PHE A 4 -25.78 -9.45 -16.86
C PHE A 4 -25.20 -9.88 -15.51
N ARG A 5 -23.92 -9.56 -15.26
CA ARG A 5 -23.41 -8.93 -14.00
C ARG A 5 -22.04 -8.27 -14.24
N PHE A 6 -22.02 -7.20 -15.04
CA PHE A 6 -20.89 -6.24 -15.09
C PHE A 6 -21.50 -4.84 -15.03
N GLN A 7 -21.69 -4.32 -13.81
CA GLN A 7 -21.79 -2.89 -13.48
C GLN A 7 -22.20 -2.72 -12.00
N ARG A 8 -21.59 -1.72 -11.34
CA ARG A 8 -21.76 -1.21 -9.96
C ARG A 8 -20.82 -1.86 -8.92
N LEU A 9 -20.01 -1.13 -8.14
CA LEU A 9 -19.85 0.31 -7.93
C LEU A 9 -18.52 0.56 -7.20
N ILE A 10 -17.80 1.59 -7.64
CA ILE A 10 -16.76 2.35 -6.93
C ILE A 10 -17.44 3.23 -5.85
N VAL A 11 -16.65 3.77 -4.90
CA VAL A 11 -16.99 4.70 -3.77
C VAL A 11 -17.49 3.92 -2.53
N TRP A 12 -16.83 3.88 -1.37
CA TRP A 12 -16.49 4.98 -0.44
C TRP A 12 -15.35 4.58 0.53
N ILE A 13 -14.28 5.37 0.64
CA ILE A 13 -13.49 5.51 1.88
C ILE A 13 -13.12 6.98 2.04
N LEU A 14 -13.98 7.73 2.74
CA LEU A 14 -13.64 8.97 3.43
C LEU A 14 -14.69 9.21 4.51
N LEU A 15 -14.32 9.01 5.78
CA LEU A 15 -14.62 9.89 6.92
C LEU A 15 -14.16 9.21 8.21
N GLY A 16 -13.12 9.78 8.81
CA GLY A 16 -12.70 9.41 10.15
C GLY A 16 -13.62 10.00 11.23
N ALA A 17 -13.53 9.42 12.42
CA ALA A 17 -13.53 10.13 13.71
C ALA A 17 -13.39 9.11 14.85
N SER A 18 -12.35 9.25 15.66
CA SER A 18 -12.40 8.83 17.07
C SER A 18 -13.39 9.74 17.81
N PRO A 19 -14.04 9.25 18.88
CA PRO A 19 -13.61 9.72 20.19
C PRO A 19 -13.66 8.69 21.34
N LEU A 20 -12.80 8.98 22.32
CA LEU A 20 -12.75 8.54 23.72
C LEU A 20 -14.10 8.32 24.41
N LEU A 21 -14.22 7.23 25.19
CA LEU A 21 -14.87 7.11 26.51
C LEU A 21 -14.19 5.89 27.19
N ALA A 22 -13.34 6.04 28.22
CA ALA A 22 -13.67 6.19 29.65
C ALA A 22 -14.42 4.97 30.24
N TRP A 23 -14.30 4.80 31.57
CA TRP A 23 -14.69 3.67 32.44
C TRP A 23 -13.48 2.74 32.68
N GLY A 24 -12.86 2.67 33.85
CA GLY A 24 -13.37 2.80 35.23
C GLY A 24 -13.07 1.46 35.92
N GLU A 25 -12.04 1.41 36.76
CA GLU A 25 -12.15 1.08 38.20
C GLU A 25 -12.31 -0.42 38.51
N THR A 26 -11.60 -1.09 39.44
CA THR A 26 -10.53 -0.80 40.41
C THR A 26 -9.93 -2.18 40.85
N PRO A 27 -9.24 -2.40 42.00
CA PRO A 27 -7.97 -3.13 42.02
C PRO A 27 -8.05 -4.40 42.91
N THR A 28 -7.03 -5.24 42.87
CA THR A 28 -6.72 -6.09 44.04
C THR A 28 -5.22 -6.14 44.28
N THR A 29 -4.82 -5.30 45.23
CA THR A 29 -3.74 -5.47 46.21
C THR A 29 -3.59 -6.93 46.66
N HIS A 30 -2.42 -7.56 46.85
CA HIS A 30 -1.30 -7.33 47.78
C HIS A 30 -0.44 -8.65 47.74
N PRO A 31 0.69 -8.80 48.46
CA PRO A 31 1.92 -8.01 48.51
C PRO A 31 3.18 -8.89 48.23
N ALA A 32 4.33 -8.25 48.07
CA ALA A 32 5.64 -8.90 48.23
C ALA A 32 5.94 -9.20 49.71
N PRO A 33 6.98 -10.01 49.97
CA PRO A 33 7.97 -9.55 50.93
C PRO A 33 9.41 -9.67 50.42
N GLU A 34 10.21 -8.69 50.84
CA GLU A 34 11.67 -8.65 50.82
C GLU A 34 12.24 -9.68 51.81
N ASP A 35 13.38 -10.32 51.51
CA ASP A 35 14.68 -9.97 52.12
C ASP A 35 15.83 -10.95 51.74
N ARG A 36 17.01 -10.36 51.49
CA ARG A 36 18.40 -10.79 51.78
C ARG A 36 19.03 -12.09 51.20
N ALA A 37 19.96 -11.85 50.28
CA ALA A 37 21.36 -12.32 50.18
C ALA A 37 21.83 -13.59 50.93
N THR A 38 22.45 -14.53 50.20
CA THR A 38 23.92 -14.80 50.21
C THR A 38 24.33 -15.89 49.20
N ALA A 39 25.48 -15.65 48.55
CA ALA A 39 26.57 -16.57 48.14
C ALA A 39 26.33 -17.90 47.38
N ASN A 40 27.07 -17.99 46.25
CA ASN A 40 27.79 -19.14 45.67
C ASN A 40 27.13 -20.53 45.60
N GLU A 41 27.02 -21.06 44.38
CA GLU A 41 27.78 -22.24 43.91
C GLU A 41 27.41 -22.59 42.45
N THR A 42 28.42 -22.72 41.59
CA THR A 42 28.36 -23.44 40.29
C THR A 42 28.68 -24.91 40.59
N PRO A 43 28.00 -25.91 39.98
CA PRO A 43 28.57 -26.46 38.74
C PRO A 43 27.58 -27.12 37.74
N ALA A 44 28.03 -27.14 36.49
CA ALA A 44 27.90 -28.23 35.50
C ALA A 44 26.51 -28.63 34.94
N GLY A 45 26.45 -28.67 33.60
CA GLY A 45 25.55 -29.53 32.83
C GLY A 45 24.40 -28.81 32.14
N GLN A 46 24.69 -28.07 31.06
CA GLN A 46 23.64 -27.73 30.09
C GLN A 46 23.57 -28.85 29.05
N GLU A 47 22.60 -29.74 29.24
CA GLU A 47 22.05 -30.57 28.16
C GLU A 47 21.47 -29.64 27.09
N GLU A 48 21.97 -29.77 25.87
CA GLU A 48 21.37 -29.19 24.68
C GLU A 48 19.96 -29.78 24.51
N THR A 49 18.95 -28.99 24.84
CA THR A 49 17.57 -29.29 24.46
C THR A 49 17.39 -28.90 22.99
N PRO A 50 16.80 -29.76 22.14
CA PRO A 50 16.63 -29.46 20.73
C PRO A 50 15.64 -28.31 20.57
N SER A 51 16.07 -27.35 19.75
CA SER A 51 15.36 -26.16 19.31
C SER A 51 13.88 -26.44 19.03
N LYS A 52 13.00 -25.68 19.69
CA LYS A 52 11.57 -25.58 19.34
C LYS A 52 11.43 -25.33 17.83
N PRO A 53 10.44 -25.95 17.15
CA PRO A 53 10.18 -25.66 15.74
C PRO A 53 9.81 -24.19 15.61
N GLU A 54 10.41 -23.57 14.59
CA GLU A 54 10.20 -22.17 14.21
C GLU A 54 8.71 -21.82 14.25
N THR A 55 8.42 -20.86 15.11
CA THR A 55 7.13 -20.20 15.30
C THR A 55 6.46 -19.92 13.96
N GLU A 56 5.18 -20.25 13.88
CA GLU A 56 4.23 -19.91 12.82
C GLU A 56 4.63 -18.62 12.08
N ALA A 57 5.16 -18.78 10.86
CA ALA A 57 5.28 -17.68 9.93
C ALA A 57 3.85 -17.26 9.55
N SER A 58 3.25 -16.41 10.37
CA SER A 58 1.99 -15.76 10.02
C SER A 58 2.29 -14.86 8.84
N TYR A 59 1.94 -15.30 7.63
CA TYR A 59 1.87 -14.41 6.48
C TYR A 59 0.76 -13.40 6.76
N ARG A 60 1.07 -12.32 7.49
CA ARG A 60 0.21 -11.13 7.51
C ARG A 60 0.40 -10.43 6.18
N LEU A 61 -0.27 -10.93 5.14
CA LEU A 61 -0.41 -10.22 3.88
C LEU A 61 -1.45 -9.09 4.03
N THR A 62 -1.27 -8.23 5.01
CA THR A 62 -1.57 -6.83 4.72
C THR A 62 -0.57 -6.43 3.66
N ALA A 63 -1.04 -6.15 2.44
CA ALA A 63 -0.21 -5.46 1.46
C ALA A 63 0.53 -4.37 2.23
N PRO A 64 1.87 -4.33 2.21
CA PRO A 64 2.57 -3.25 2.88
C PRO A 64 1.93 -1.98 2.36
N LYS A 65 1.50 -1.12 3.27
CA LYS A 65 1.02 0.20 2.91
C LYS A 65 2.24 0.88 2.30
N LEU A 66 2.42 0.71 1.00
CA LEU A 66 3.46 1.32 0.19
C LEU A 66 3.04 2.76 0.00
N GLU A 67 2.98 3.47 1.12
CA GLU A 67 2.85 4.91 1.07
C GLU A 67 4.18 5.41 0.56
N LEU A 68 4.10 6.14 -0.54
CA LEU A 68 5.19 6.97 -0.96
C LEU A 68 5.54 7.90 0.21
N SER A 69 6.65 7.62 0.88
CA SER A 69 7.14 8.36 2.03
C SER A 69 8.00 9.53 1.58
N LEU A 70 7.94 10.63 2.32
CA LEU A 70 8.83 11.76 2.07
C LEU A 70 10.29 11.27 2.03
N PRO A 71 11.08 11.71 1.05
CA PRO A 71 12.49 11.33 0.99
C PRO A 71 13.19 11.81 2.26
N ALA A 72 14.25 11.10 2.66
CA ALA A 72 15.08 11.57 3.75
C ALA A 72 15.60 12.98 3.40
N GLN A 73 15.54 13.91 4.36
CA GLN A 73 16.08 15.25 4.15
C GLN A 73 17.57 15.10 3.85
N THR A 74 17.94 15.26 2.58
CA THR A 74 19.33 15.15 2.14
C THR A 74 20.13 16.32 2.69
N GLU A 75 21.47 16.20 2.70
CA GLU A 75 22.37 17.33 2.97
C GLU A 75 21.91 18.60 2.25
N GLN A 76 22.14 19.76 2.87
CA GLN A 76 21.63 21.10 2.52
C GLN A 76 21.88 21.51 1.06
N VAL A 77 21.22 20.87 0.09
CA VAL A 77 21.19 21.27 -1.30
C VAL A 77 20.02 22.24 -1.42
N PRO A 78 20.27 23.56 -1.54
CA PRO A 78 19.19 24.53 -1.59
C PRO A 78 18.47 24.44 -2.93
N TRP A 79 17.14 24.39 -2.92
CA TRP A 79 16.34 24.54 -4.12
C TRP A 79 16.58 25.92 -4.76
N PRO A 80 16.95 26.03 -6.05
CA PRO A 80 17.16 27.32 -6.70
C PRO A 80 15.80 27.96 -7.04
N PRO A 81 15.37 29.04 -6.36
CA PRO A 81 14.09 29.66 -6.67
C PRO A 81 14.12 30.29 -8.08
N ARG A 82 13.04 30.13 -8.83
CA ARG A 82 12.86 30.75 -10.15
C ARG A 82 12.36 32.18 -9.95
N GLY A 83 13.30 33.12 -9.96
CA GLY A 83 13.03 34.56 -9.95
C GLY A 83 13.75 35.32 -8.84
N LYS A 84 13.80 36.65 -8.98
CA LYS A 84 14.27 37.54 -7.91
C LYS A 84 13.09 37.81 -6.98
N SER A 85 12.87 37.00 -5.95
CA SER A 85 12.00 37.43 -4.85
C SER A 85 12.79 38.43 -4.00
N GLN A 86 12.21 39.61 -3.76
CA GLN A 86 12.68 40.44 -2.65
C GLN A 86 12.23 39.71 -1.40
N LYS A 87 13.20 39.13 -0.67
CA LYS A 87 12.95 38.52 0.64
C LYS A 87 12.30 39.60 1.50
N GLN A 88 11.02 39.43 1.80
CA GLN A 88 10.23 40.42 2.52
C GLN A 88 9.64 39.71 3.71
N GLU A 89 10.26 39.94 4.86
CA GLU A 89 9.82 39.35 6.11
C GLU A 89 8.34 39.67 6.34
N LEU A 90 7.56 38.62 6.50
CA LEU A 90 6.15 38.76 6.80
C LEU A 90 6.00 39.43 8.17
N PRO A 91 5.09 40.40 8.33
CA PRO A 91 4.85 41.04 9.60
C PRO A 91 4.51 39.97 10.67
N ALA A 92 5.21 39.99 11.81
CA ALA A 92 4.96 39.04 12.90
C ALA A 92 3.50 39.09 13.39
N SER A 93 2.85 40.26 13.28
CA SER A 93 1.42 40.42 13.54
C SER A 93 0.56 39.54 12.63
N LEU A 94 0.88 39.42 11.35
CA LEU A 94 0.15 38.59 10.39
C LEU A 94 0.27 37.10 10.73
N LEU A 95 1.47 36.66 11.11
CA LEU A 95 1.71 35.29 11.56
C LEU A 95 0.97 34.96 12.86
N ALA A 96 0.88 35.93 13.79
CA ALA A 96 0.10 35.75 15.01
C ALA A 96 -1.41 35.61 14.73
N LEU A 97 -1.95 36.32 13.74
CA LEU A 97 -3.37 36.22 13.36
C LEU A 97 -3.72 34.83 12.77
N LEU A 98 -2.77 34.16 12.10
CA LEU A 98 -2.95 32.77 11.64
C LEU A 98 -3.11 31.79 12.80
N GLN A 99 -2.63 32.13 14.00
CA GLN A 99 -2.76 31.29 15.20
C GLN A 99 -4.01 31.63 16.04
N SER A 100 -4.87 32.53 15.54
CA SER A 100 -6.10 32.89 16.24
C SER A 100 -7.04 31.69 16.38
N GLN A 101 -7.73 31.60 17.53
CA GLN A 101 -8.81 30.63 17.74
C GLN A 101 -10.01 30.93 16.83
N ASP A 102 -10.22 32.20 16.47
CA ASP A 102 -11.33 32.64 15.62
C ASP A 102 -11.01 32.40 14.13
N PRO A 103 -11.79 31.57 13.42
CA PRO A 103 -11.63 31.32 11.99
C PRO A 103 -11.71 32.58 11.12
N GLU A 104 -12.56 33.56 11.46
CA GLU A 104 -12.70 34.78 10.65
C GLU A 104 -11.42 35.62 10.68
N ILE A 105 -10.74 35.64 11.83
CA ILE A 105 -9.44 36.31 11.98
C ILE A 105 -8.38 35.59 11.15
N ARG A 106 -8.38 34.25 11.15
CA ARG A 106 -7.46 33.47 10.31
C ARG A 106 -7.70 33.69 8.81
N VAL A 107 -8.96 33.79 8.38
CA VAL A 107 -9.32 34.16 6.99
C VAL A 107 -8.69 35.51 6.62
N ARG A 108 -8.85 36.55 7.46
CA ARG A 108 -8.25 37.86 7.22
C ARG A 108 -6.73 37.81 7.16
N ALA A 109 -6.10 36.95 7.96
CA ALA A 109 -4.66 36.73 7.91
C ALA A 109 -4.23 36.11 6.57
N VAL A 110 -4.97 35.11 6.08
CA VAL A 110 -4.75 34.49 4.76
C VAL A 110 -4.93 35.49 3.63
N GLU A 111 -5.96 36.34 3.68
CA GLU A 111 -6.16 37.43 2.71
C GLU A 111 -5.00 38.43 2.74
N GLY A 112 -4.52 38.79 3.93
CA GLY A 112 -3.35 39.65 4.10
C GLY A 112 -2.06 39.03 3.55
N LEU A 113 -1.87 37.71 3.73
CA LEU A 113 -0.76 36.97 3.13
C LEU A 113 -0.84 37.02 1.60
N ALA A 114 -2.02 36.78 1.03
CA ALA A 114 -2.24 36.83 -0.42
C ALA A 114 -1.93 38.21 -0.99
N ALA A 115 -2.42 39.27 -0.33
CA ALA A 115 -2.20 40.66 -0.73
C ALA A 115 -0.74 41.12 -0.61
N SER A 116 0.10 40.41 0.16
CA SER A 116 1.52 40.73 0.28
C SER A 116 2.30 40.44 -0.99
N GLU A 117 1.79 39.55 -1.86
CA GLU A 117 2.48 39.02 -3.04
C GLU A 117 3.93 38.54 -2.75
N SER A 118 4.21 38.21 -1.49
CA SER A 118 5.54 37.78 -1.05
C SER A 118 5.74 36.30 -1.28
N TYR A 119 6.91 35.92 -1.79
CA TYR A 119 7.32 34.52 -1.88
C TYR A 119 7.28 33.83 -0.50
N ASP A 120 7.65 34.56 0.56
CA ASP A 120 7.66 34.05 1.93
C ASP A 120 6.23 33.74 2.44
N ALA A 121 5.19 34.32 1.83
CA ALA A 121 3.79 34.05 2.17
C ALA A 121 3.30 32.68 1.71
N LEU A 122 3.91 32.10 0.65
CA LEU A 122 3.42 30.88 0.01
C LEU A 122 3.41 29.68 0.95
N GLN A 123 4.44 29.53 1.78
CA GLN A 123 4.48 28.45 2.77
C GLN A 123 3.27 28.53 3.72
N TRP A 124 2.93 29.73 4.20
CA TRP A 124 1.81 29.93 5.10
C TRP A 124 0.46 29.75 4.42
N LEU A 125 0.33 30.16 3.14
CA LEU A 125 -0.85 29.89 2.33
C LEU A 125 -1.06 28.38 2.12
N ILE A 126 0.01 27.64 1.81
CA ILE A 126 -0.02 26.17 1.66
C ILE A 126 -0.47 25.53 2.98
N LEU A 127 0.13 25.91 4.11
CA LEU A 127 -0.23 25.36 5.41
C LEU A 127 -1.70 25.66 5.78
N SER A 128 -2.23 26.82 5.36
CA SER A 128 -3.62 27.21 5.59
C SER A 128 -4.63 26.38 4.80
N LEU A 129 -4.21 25.59 3.79
CA LEU A 129 -5.06 24.59 3.15
C LEU A 129 -5.41 23.42 4.08
N GLY A 130 -4.60 23.19 5.11
CA GLY A 130 -4.83 22.18 6.14
C GLY A 130 -5.58 22.70 7.38
N ASP A 131 -6.06 23.95 7.36
CA ASP A 131 -6.74 24.56 8.51
C ASP A 131 -8.02 23.79 8.90
N SER A 132 -8.36 23.78 10.20
CA SER A 132 -9.55 23.10 10.71
C SER A 132 -10.86 23.72 10.17
N ALA A 133 -10.88 25.02 9.92
CA ALA A 133 -12.05 25.75 9.44
C ALA A 133 -12.14 25.74 7.90
N PRO A 134 -13.30 25.36 7.32
CA PRO A 134 -13.47 25.29 5.87
C PRO A 134 -13.33 26.66 5.17
N GLU A 135 -13.66 27.75 5.85
CA GLU A 135 -13.55 29.12 5.32
C GLU A 135 -12.09 29.52 5.10
N VAL A 136 -11.21 29.15 6.04
CA VAL A 136 -9.76 29.41 5.94
C VAL A 136 -9.15 28.60 4.80
N ARG A 137 -9.49 27.31 4.68
CA ARG A 137 -9.04 26.46 3.57
C ARG A 137 -9.47 27.02 2.22
N LYS A 138 -10.70 27.52 2.13
CA LYS A 138 -11.23 28.16 0.91
C LYS A 138 -10.47 29.43 0.57
N ALA A 139 -10.23 30.31 1.54
CA ALA A 139 -9.46 31.53 1.34
C ALA A 139 -8.03 31.23 0.86
N ALA A 140 -7.38 30.23 1.46
CA ALA A 140 -6.04 29.80 1.08
C ALA A 140 -6.00 29.24 -0.35
N SER A 141 -6.97 28.41 -0.72
CA SER A 141 -7.10 27.87 -2.08
C SER A 141 -7.29 28.98 -3.11
N GLN A 142 -8.15 29.97 -2.82
CA GLN A 142 -8.36 31.12 -3.70
C GLN A 142 -7.09 31.96 -3.85
N ALA A 143 -6.37 32.23 -2.75
CA ALA A 143 -5.11 32.96 -2.77
C ALA A 143 -4.06 32.26 -3.64
N ILE A 144 -3.91 30.94 -3.50
CA ILE A 144 -2.96 30.16 -4.29
C ILE A 144 -3.34 30.15 -5.79
N LEU A 145 -4.62 30.04 -6.12
CA LEU A 145 -5.10 30.07 -7.50
C LEU A 145 -4.88 31.42 -8.19
N GLN A 146 -4.87 32.52 -7.44
CA GLN A 146 -4.61 33.87 -7.96
C GLN A 146 -3.12 34.21 -8.02
N GLY A 147 -2.29 33.44 -7.32
CA GLY A 147 -0.84 33.64 -7.25
C GLY A 147 -0.06 33.11 -8.45
N ASN A 148 1.27 33.13 -8.34
CA ASN A 148 2.17 32.64 -9.38
C ASN A 148 2.44 31.13 -9.21
N PRO A 149 2.05 30.28 -10.18
CA PRO A 149 2.23 28.82 -10.08
C PRO A 149 3.71 28.39 -10.08
N ALA A 150 4.63 29.16 -10.67
CA ALA A 150 6.05 28.84 -10.64
C ALA A 150 6.63 28.98 -9.22
N TRP A 151 6.27 30.06 -8.51
CA TRP A 151 6.68 30.27 -7.13
C TRP A 151 6.05 29.25 -6.19
N LEU A 152 4.79 28.86 -6.45
CA LEU A 152 4.13 27.79 -5.70
C LEU A 152 4.94 26.49 -5.80
N VAL A 153 5.33 26.08 -7.01
CA VAL A 153 6.14 24.88 -7.20
C VAL A 153 7.52 25.00 -6.53
N ASP A 154 8.17 26.16 -6.59
CA ASP A 154 9.46 26.35 -5.90
C ASP A 154 9.33 26.27 -4.38
N SER A 155 8.26 26.83 -3.83
CA SER A 155 7.96 26.77 -2.40
C SER A 155 7.69 25.33 -1.96
N ILE A 156 6.92 24.57 -2.74
CA ILE A 156 6.62 23.16 -2.49
C ILE A 156 7.92 22.35 -2.51
N LEU A 157 8.70 22.43 -3.59
CA LEU A 157 9.91 21.62 -3.76
C LEU A 157 10.99 21.99 -2.74
N GLY A 158 11.13 23.28 -2.42
CA GLY A 158 12.01 23.74 -1.33
C GLY A 158 11.58 23.22 0.04
N THR A 159 10.28 23.19 0.33
CA THR A 159 9.74 22.67 1.60
C THR A 159 9.92 21.16 1.71
N LEU A 160 9.70 20.40 0.63
CA LEU A 160 9.93 18.95 0.63
C LEU A 160 11.41 18.59 0.81
N LEU A 161 12.31 19.41 0.28
CA LEU A 161 13.75 19.15 0.33
C LEU A 161 14.40 19.56 1.66
N ALA A 162 14.01 20.70 2.22
CA ALA A 162 14.70 21.34 3.35
C ALA A 162 13.77 21.90 4.44
N GLY A 163 12.44 21.71 4.33
CA GLY A 163 11.49 22.11 5.36
C GLY A 163 11.60 21.25 6.62
N SER A 164 10.92 21.63 7.71
CA SER A 164 10.83 20.76 8.89
C SER A 164 9.91 19.56 8.59
N PRO A 165 10.06 18.42 9.29
CA PRO A 165 9.17 17.27 9.14
C PRO A 165 7.69 17.64 9.29
N GLU A 166 7.36 18.55 10.20
CA GLU A 166 6.00 19.05 10.42
C GLU A 166 5.48 19.78 9.18
N THR A 167 6.29 20.67 8.59
CA THR A 167 5.89 21.42 7.40
C THR A 167 5.78 20.53 6.16
N ALA A 168 6.65 19.53 6.03
CA ALA A 168 6.62 18.59 4.92
C ALA A 168 5.42 17.64 5.00
N ASN A 169 5.06 17.16 6.20
CA ASN A 169 3.86 16.36 6.43
C ASN A 169 2.57 17.16 6.19
N ALA A 170 2.53 18.41 6.65
CA ALA A 170 1.40 19.29 6.36
C ALA A 170 1.26 19.53 4.85
N LEU A 171 2.37 19.78 4.15
CA LEU A 171 2.39 19.91 2.70
C LEU A 171 1.93 18.62 2.00
N ASP A 172 2.39 17.45 2.43
CA ASP A 172 1.98 16.17 1.84
C ASP A 172 0.46 16.00 1.84
N SER A 173 -0.19 16.35 2.95
CA SER A 173 -1.65 16.22 3.10
C SER A 173 -2.44 17.10 2.12
N VAL A 174 -1.84 18.18 1.61
CA VAL A 174 -2.49 19.14 0.72
C VAL A 174 -2.05 19.04 -0.74
N LEU A 175 -0.97 18.31 -1.05
CA LEU A 175 -0.47 18.10 -2.42
C LEU A 175 -1.57 17.64 -3.41
N PRO A 176 -2.43 16.65 -3.09
CA PRO A 176 -3.49 16.22 -4.02
C PRO A 176 -4.46 17.35 -4.40
N SER A 177 -4.71 18.29 -3.50
CA SER A 177 -5.59 19.44 -3.75
C SER A 177 -4.95 20.48 -4.69
N LEU A 178 -3.64 20.43 -4.85
CA LEU A 178 -2.86 21.36 -5.68
C LEU A 178 -2.54 20.79 -7.07
N ALA A 179 -2.84 19.51 -7.32
CA ALA A 179 -2.51 18.77 -8.54
C ALA A 179 -2.69 19.60 -9.83
N ARG A 180 -3.90 20.13 -10.04
CA ARG A 180 -4.27 20.91 -11.23
C ARG A 180 -3.37 22.13 -11.49
N VAL A 181 -2.84 22.74 -10.44
CA VAL A 181 -2.03 23.97 -10.53
C VAL A 181 -0.56 23.62 -10.75
N ILE A 182 -0.07 22.59 -10.07
CA ILE A 182 1.38 22.29 -10.02
C ILE A 182 1.83 21.30 -11.08
N GLU A 183 0.96 20.39 -11.53
CA GLU A 183 1.32 19.30 -12.45
C GLU A 183 2.02 19.77 -13.73
N PRO A 184 1.53 20.77 -14.50
CA PRO A 184 2.18 21.16 -15.74
C PRO A 184 3.62 21.67 -15.53
N THR A 185 3.82 22.42 -14.43
CA THR A 185 5.12 22.99 -14.09
C THR A 185 6.07 21.92 -13.55
N LEU A 186 5.57 20.98 -12.74
CA LEU A 186 6.35 19.84 -12.24
C LEU A 186 6.80 18.94 -13.39
N LEU A 187 5.91 18.62 -14.34
CA LEU A 187 6.25 17.80 -15.50
C LEU A 187 7.30 18.48 -16.39
N HIS A 188 7.19 19.80 -16.60
CA HIS A 188 8.19 20.55 -17.34
C HIS A 188 9.57 20.42 -16.68
N LEU A 189 9.67 20.72 -15.38
CA LEU A 189 10.93 20.64 -14.62
C LEU A 189 11.49 19.22 -14.58
N PHE A 190 10.65 18.21 -14.35
CA PHE A 190 11.08 16.82 -14.25
C PHE A 190 11.66 16.27 -15.55
N ARG A 191 11.24 16.84 -16.70
CA ARG A 191 11.75 16.49 -18.03
C ARG A 191 13.02 17.26 -18.41
N GLU A 192 13.41 18.29 -17.66
CA GLU A 192 14.64 19.04 -17.94
C GLU A 192 15.88 18.16 -17.75
N GLN A 193 16.83 18.29 -18.67
CA GLN A 193 18.09 17.54 -18.59
C GLN A 193 19.04 18.17 -17.56
N GLY A 194 19.81 17.33 -16.87
CA GLY A 194 20.85 17.77 -15.94
C GLY A 194 20.31 18.20 -14.56
N GLN A 195 19.05 17.91 -14.25
CA GLN A 195 18.50 18.14 -12.92
C GLN A 195 19.27 17.30 -11.87
N PRO A 196 19.71 17.90 -10.75
CA PRO A 196 20.28 17.17 -9.63
C PRO A 196 19.35 16.07 -9.11
N GLU A 197 19.92 14.95 -8.69
CA GLU A 197 19.15 13.80 -8.20
C GLU A 197 18.21 14.12 -7.02
N PRO A 198 18.59 14.91 -6.00
CA PRO A 198 17.68 15.29 -4.92
C PRO A 198 16.41 16.01 -5.43
N TYR A 199 16.53 16.78 -6.52
CA TYR A 199 15.40 17.49 -7.12
C TYR A 199 14.47 16.53 -7.85
N LEU A 200 15.05 15.57 -8.58
CA LEU A 200 14.28 14.50 -9.23
C LEU A 200 13.51 13.66 -8.20
N ILE A 201 14.12 13.38 -7.05
CA ILE A 201 13.48 12.63 -5.96
C ILE A 201 12.23 13.37 -5.44
N VAL A 202 12.34 14.65 -5.04
CA VAL A 202 11.18 15.40 -4.52
C VAL A 202 10.12 15.67 -5.60
N MET A 203 10.52 15.81 -6.86
CA MET A 203 9.57 15.94 -7.98
C MET A 203 8.83 14.63 -8.24
N ALA A 204 9.53 13.49 -8.28
CA ALA A 204 8.92 12.17 -8.42
C ALA A 204 7.96 11.88 -7.26
N TYR A 205 8.37 12.24 -6.03
CA TYR A 205 7.51 12.19 -4.85
C TYR A 205 6.21 12.97 -5.08
N ALA A 206 6.32 14.26 -5.42
CA ALA A 206 5.16 15.11 -5.64
C ALA A 206 4.24 14.59 -6.77
N LEU A 207 4.82 14.14 -7.89
CA LEU A 207 4.08 13.58 -9.03
C LEU A 207 3.28 12.32 -8.66
N GLY A 208 3.85 11.44 -7.83
CA GLY A 208 3.15 10.27 -7.30
C GLY A 208 1.99 10.66 -6.38
N ARG A 209 2.23 11.59 -5.44
CA ARG A 209 1.20 12.07 -4.50
C ARG A 209 0.02 12.76 -5.17
N ILE A 210 0.27 13.52 -6.23
CA ILE A 210 -0.81 14.13 -7.03
C ILE A 210 -1.44 13.18 -8.05
N LYS A 211 -0.95 11.92 -8.13
CA LYS A 211 -1.41 10.89 -9.06
C LYS A 211 -1.33 11.33 -10.53
N SER A 212 -0.21 11.93 -10.93
CA SER A 212 -0.04 12.45 -12.30
C SER A 212 0.05 11.33 -13.33
N HIS A 213 -1.02 11.08 -14.08
CA HIS A 213 -1.06 10.08 -15.16
C HIS A 213 -0.11 10.44 -16.30
N GLU A 214 0.09 11.72 -16.57
CA GLU A 214 1.03 12.19 -17.61
C GLU A 214 2.50 11.91 -17.26
N SER A 215 2.81 11.69 -15.98
CA SER A 215 4.17 11.43 -15.51
C SER A 215 4.62 9.97 -15.67
N ILE A 216 3.71 9.02 -15.96
CA ILE A 216 3.99 7.57 -15.93
C ILE A 216 5.25 7.21 -16.72
N LYS A 217 5.39 7.70 -17.96
CA LYS A 217 6.55 7.38 -18.80
C LYS A 217 7.84 8.01 -18.29
N ASP A 218 7.75 9.23 -17.75
CA ASP A 218 8.91 9.93 -17.21
C ASP A 218 9.38 9.28 -15.90
N LEU A 219 8.46 8.93 -15.00
CA LEU A 219 8.75 8.18 -13.78
C LEU A 219 9.37 6.82 -14.11
N ALA A 220 8.79 6.08 -15.07
CA ALA A 220 9.29 4.78 -15.48
C ALA A 220 10.72 4.81 -16.02
N LYS A 221 11.09 5.88 -16.75
CA LYS A 221 12.46 6.09 -17.22
C LYS A 221 13.43 6.10 -16.03
N TYR A 222 13.16 6.91 -15.00
CA TYR A 222 14.03 7.00 -13.83
C TYR A 222 13.93 5.78 -12.91
N ALA A 223 12.78 5.12 -12.82
CA ALA A 223 12.64 3.84 -12.10
C ALA A 223 13.49 2.72 -12.72
N LYS A 224 13.74 2.76 -14.03
CA LYS A 224 14.56 1.76 -14.76
C LYS A 224 16.05 2.07 -14.77
N SER A 225 16.42 3.36 -14.84
CA SER A 225 17.82 3.76 -15.07
C SER A 225 18.43 4.63 -13.96
N GLY A 226 17.66 5.01 -12.94
CA GLY A 226 18.10 5.84 -11.83
C GLY A 226 18.99 5.06 -10.85
N GLN A 227 19.67 5.80 -9.97
CA GLN A 227 20.31 5.21 -8.79
C GLN A 227 19.23 4.68 -7.82
N ARG A 228 19.64 3.83 -6.88
CA ARG A 228 18.72 3.08 -6.00
C ARG A 228 17.59 3.92 -5.41
N GLU A 229 17.91 5.06 -4.80
CA GLU A 229 16.94 5.92 -4.13
C GLU A 229 15.94 6.55 -5.11
N LEU A 230 16.43 7.20 -6.18
CA LEU A 230 15.56 7.77 -7.21
C LEU A 230 14.71 6.68 -7.89
N ALA A 231 15.28 5.51 -8.14
CA ALA A 231 14.57 4.40 -8.78
C ALA A 231 13.42 3.89 -7.90
N GLU A 232 13.67 3.73 -6.60
CA GLU A 232 12.67 3.33 -5.61
C GLU A 232 11.54 4.37 -5.49
N VAL A 233 11.88 5.66 -5.37
CA VAL A 233 10.88 6.73 -5.27
C VAL A 233 10.04 6.82 -6.55
N CYS A 234 10.64 6.67 -7.73
CA CYS A 234 9.90 6.63 -8.99
C CYS A 234 9.00 5.39 -9.11
N ALA A 235 9.45 4.23 -8.62
CA ALA A 235 8.61 3.03 -8.59
C ALA A 235 7.43 3.19 -7.62
N ASN A 236 7.65 3.77 -6.44
CA ASN A 236 6.59 4.07 -5.47
C ASN A 236 5.62 5.12 -6.01
N ALA A 237 6.12 6.11 -6.75
CA ALA A 237 5.26 7.08 -7.43
C ALA A 237 4.38 6.41 -8.50
N LEU A 238 4.91 5.49 -9.30
CA LEU A 238 4.12 4.70 -10.26
C LEU A 238 3.05 3.85 -9.57
N TYR A 239 3.36 3.27 -8.41
CA TYR A 239 2.39 2.56 -7.59
C TYR A 239 1.24 3.48 -7.12
N GLU A 240 1.56 4.70 -6.67
CA GLU A 240 0.55 5.64 -6.15
C GLU A 240 -0.32 6.30 -7.21
N VAL A 241 0.19 6.44 -8.44
CA VAL A 241 -0.57 6.97 -9.57
C VAL A 241 -1.84 6.14 -9.82
N ASP A 242 -1.80 4.83 -9.54
CA ASP A 242 -2.99 3.96 -9.54
C ASP A 242 -3.75 3.96 -10.88
N ASP A 243 -2.98 3.98 -11.98
CA ASP A 243 -3.48 4.05 -13.36
C ASP A 243 -3.06 2.79 -14.15
N GLU A 244 -3.99 2.20 -14.90
CA GLU A 244 -3.74 0.99 -15.71
C GLU A 244 -2.61 1.18 -16.75
N GLY A 245 -2.38 2.41 -17.21
CA GLY A 245 -1.26 2.77 -18.07
C GLY A 245 0.11 2.50 -17.45
N ALA A 246 0.20 2.35 -16.11
CA ALA A 246 1.42 1.98 -15.41
C ALA A 246 1.72 0.48 -15.44
N ILE A 247 0.76 -0.40 -15.77
CA ILE A 247 0.93 -1.87 -15.73
C ILE A 247 2.14 -2.31 -16.56
N ARG A 248 2.24 -1.81 -17.79
CA ARG A 248 3.37 -2.14 -18.68
C ARG A 248 4.71 -1.70 -18.10
N GLU A 249 4.75 -0.51 -17.50
CA GLU A 249 5.97 0.04 -16.94
C GLU A 249 6.39 -0.70 -15.67
N LEU A 250 5.45 -0.96 -14.75
CA LEU A 250 5.65 -1.77 -13.54
C LEU A 250 6.11 -3.19 -13.88
N THR A 251 5.55 -3.81 -14.93
CA THR A 251 6.00 -5.13 -15.39
C THR A 251 7.48 -5.13 -15.77
N GLY A 252 7.97 -4.06 -16.41
CA GLY A 252 9.39 -3.91 -16.73
C GLY A 252 10.29 -3.69 -15.51
N LEU A 253 9.74 -3.17 -14.40
CA LEU A 253 10.49 -2.95 -13.15
C LEU A 253 10.72 -4.24 -12.35
N LEU A 254 10.03 -5.33 -12.69
CA LEU A 254 10.31 -6.67 -12.13
C LEU A 254 11.70 -7.19 -12.50
N GLU A 255 12.39 -6.59 -13.47
CA GLU A 255 13.77 -6.94 -13.84
C GLU A 255 14.81 -6.00 -13.22
N SER A 256 14.38 -5.09 -12.33
CA SER A 256 15.27 -4.12 -11.69
C SER A 256 16.36 -4.80 -10.86
N PRO A 257 17.60 -4.26 -10.85
CA PRO A 257 18.65 -4.76 -9.97
C PRO A 257 18.33 -4.54 -8.47
N TYR A 258 17.41 -3.62 -8.15
CA TYR A 258 17.06 -3.26 -6.78
C TYR A 258 15.82 -4.03 -6.30
N ILE A 259 15.96 -4.79 -5.21
CA ILE A 259 14.88 -5.63 -4.68
C ILE A 259 13.67 -4.79 -4.24
N GLU A 260 13.90 -3.58 -3.73
CA GLU A 260 12.83 -2.65 -3.32
C GLU A 260 11.98 -2.23 -4.52
N VAL A 261 12.61 -1.91 -5.66
CA VAL A 261 11.92 -1.57 -6.90
C VAL A 261 11.11 -2.75 -7.44
N ARG A 262 11.68 -3.97 -7.43
CA ARG A 262 10.96 -5.17 -7.86
C ARG A 262 9.77 -5.47 -6.97
N ARG A 263 9.92 -5.29 -5.66
CA ARG A 263 8.85 -5.43 -4.67
C ARG A 263 7.74 -4.42 -4.90
N THR A 264 8.05 -3.15 -5.06
CA THR A 264 7.04 -2.11 -5.38
C THR A 264 6.32 -2.43 -6.68
N ALA A 265 7.04 -2.88 -7.71
CA ALA A 265 6.45 -3.29 -8.97
C ALA A 265 5.45 -4.44 -8.80
N LEU A 266 5.82 -5.48 -8.04
CA LEU A 266 4.96 -6.60 -7.71
C LEU A 266 3.65 -6.14 -7.06
N TYR A 267 3.72 -5.31 -6.01
CA TYR A 267 2.53 -4.80 -5.34
C TYR A 267 1.70 -3.84 -6.20
N GLY A 268 2.34 -3.04 -7.06
CA GLY A 268 1.64 -2.18 -8.01
C GLY A 268 0.81 -2.96 -9.01
N LEU A 269 1.36 -4.04 -9.56
CA LEU A 269 0.63 -4.92 -10.47
C LEU A 269 -0.59 -5.54 -9.80
N ILE A 270 -0.47 -5.97 -8.55
CA ILE A 270 -1.59 -6.56 -7.81
C ILE A 270 -2.67 -5.52 -7.49
N ARG A 271 -2.26 -4.31 -7.10
CA ARG A 271 -3.18 -3.20 -6.81
C ARG A 271 -3.99 -2.82 -8.05
N LEU A 272 -3.33 -2.71 -9.21
CA LEU A 272 -3.99 -2.38 -10.47
C LEU A 272 -4.83 -3.55 -11.01
N GLY A 273 -4.40 -4.79 -10.74
CA GLY A 273 -5.09 -6.00 -11.18
C GLY A 273 -5.07 -6.19 -12.69
N GLY A 274 -5.96 -7.05 -13.18
CA GLY A 274 -6.09 -7.39 -14.60
C GLY A 274 -5.67 -8.83 -14.93
N PRO A 275 -6.13 -9.38 -16.07
CA PRO A 275 -5.93 -10.79 -16.42
C PRO A 275 -4.44 -11.16 -16.61
N GLU A 276 -3.61 -10.20 -16.99
CA GLU A 276 -2.18 -10.37 -17.25
C GLU A 276 -1.35 -10.49 -15.95
N VAL A 277 -1.90 -10.01 -14.82
CA VAL A 277 -1.23 -10.06 -13.51
C VAL A 277 -1.10 -11.49 -13.03
N LEU A 278 -2.13 -12.32 -13.22
CA LEU A 278 -2.10 -13.73 -12.79
C LEU A 278 -0.94 -14.49 -13.44
N SER A 279 -0.79 -14.37 -14.77
CA SER A 279 0.33 -15.00 -15.48
C SER A 279 1.69 -14.47 -15.03
N THR A 280 1.76 -13.17 -14.74
CA THR A 280 3.01 -12.54 -14.27
C THR A 280 3.39 -13.05 -12.88
N LEU A 281 2.44 -13.16 -11.95
CA LEU A 281 2.68 -13.72 -10.62
C LEU A 281 3.13 -15.17 -10.68
N MET A 282 2.52 -16.00 -11.53
CA MET A 282 2.94 -17.40 -11.72
C MET A 282 4.37 -17.53 -12.27
N ASP A 283 4.77 -16.64 -13.18
CA ASP A 283 6.14 -16.59 -13.70
C ASP A 283 7.15 -16.14 -12.63
N ILE A 284 6.76 -15.21 -11.75
CA ILE A 284 7.57 -14.78 -10.60
C ILE A 284 7.69 -15.94 -9.60
N SER A 285 6.58 -16.52 -9.13
CA SER A 285 6.59 -17.58 -8.11
C SER A 285 7.38 -18.82 -8.56
N SER A 286 7.24 -19.23 -9.83
CA SER A 286 8.00 -20.36 -10.39
C SER A 286 9.49 -20.10 -10.52
N GLY A 287 9.94 -18.86 -10.38
CA GLY A 287 11.34 -18.45 -10.47
C GLY A 287 11.83 -18.24 -11.90
N LYS A 288 10.93 -18.15 -12.89
CA LYS A 288 11.32 -17.83 -14.28
C LYS A 288 11.81 -16.40 -14.42
N LYS A 289 11.23 -15.48 -13.64
CA LYS A 289 11.53 -14.04 -13.67
C LYS A 289 12.16 -13.50 -12.39
N GLU A 290 12.20 -14.30 -11.32
CA GLU A 290 12.70 -13.86 -10.02
C GLU A 290 13.54 -14.96 -9.36
N SER A 291 14.71 -14.59 -8.87
CA SER A 291 15.60 -15.51 -8.16
C SER A 291 15.44 -15.41 -6.64
N ASP A 292 15.03 -14.25 -6.14
CA ASP A 292 14.89 -13.99 -4.71
C ASP A 292 13.73 -14.79 -4.11
N LEU A 293 14.04 -15.66 -3.15
CA LEU A 293 13.06 -16.56 -2.55
C LEU A 293 11.96 -15.80 -1.80
N GLN A 294 12.30 -14.68 -1.16
CA GLN A 294 11.32 -13.91 -0.40
C GLN A 294 10.31 -13.26 -1.34
N LEU A 295 10.75 -12.66 -2.44
CA LEU A 295 9.84 -12.08 -3.42
C LEU A 295 8.99 -13.14 -4.14
N ARG A 296 9.55 -14.34 -4.38
CA ARG A 296 8.78 -15.50 -4.89
C ARG A 296 7.71 -15.96 -3.91
N GLN A 297 8.01 -15.98 -2.61
CA GLN A 297 7.04 -16.30 -1.56
C GLN A 297 5.94 -15.23 -1.50
N GLU A 298 6.30 -13.94 -1.57
CA GLU A 298 5.35 -12.82 -1.63
C GLU A 298 4.42 -12.98 -2.85
N ALA A 299 4.97 -13.18 -4.06
CA ALA A 299 4.17 -13.39 -5.26
C ALA A 299 3.26 -14.63 -5.17
N THR A 300 3.77 -15.74 -4.60
CA THR A 300 2.98 -16.97 -4.38
C THR A 300 1.81 -16.71 -3.44
N ALA A 301 2.05 -16.00 -2.35
CA ALA A 301 1.02 -15.70 -1.37
C ALA A 301 -0.03 -14.73 -1.94
N LEU A 302 0.37 -13.83 -2.82
CA LEU A 302 -0.50 -12.86 -3.50
C LEU A 302 -1.37 -13.47 -4.61
N LEU A 303 -1.05 -14.69 -5.09
CA LEU A 303 -1.95 -15.47 -5.96
C LEU A 303 -3.31 -15.73 -5.30
N ALA A 304 -3.41 -15.62 -3.97
CA ALA A 304 -4.66 -15.69 -3.24
C ALA A 304 -5.73 -14.68 -3.69
N TYR A 305 -5.29 -13.50 -4.15
CA TYR A 305 -6.18 -12.38 -4.44
C TYR A 305 -6.62 -12.29 -5.91
N VAL A 306 -5.88 -12.95 -6.80
CA VAL A 306 -6.10 -12.89 -8.25
C VAL A 306 -6.33 -14.27 -8.89
N GLY A 307 -6.16 -15.33 -8.11
CA GLY A 307 -6.20 -16.71 -8.59
C GLY A 307 -7.60 -17.22 -8.92
N ASP A 308 -7.67 -18.12 -9.89
CA ASP A 308 -8.87 -18.88 -10.25
C ASP A 308 -8.70 -20.37 -9.88
N GLU A 309 -9.60 -21.24 -10.35
CA GLU A 309 -9.50 -22.69 -10.09
C GLU A 309 -8.18 -23.30 -10.61
N LYS A 310 -7.60 -22.76 -11.70
CA LYS A 310 -6.31 -23.24 -12.23
C LYS A 310 -5.15 -22.87 -11.32
N THR A 311 -5.27 -21.77 -10.58
CA THR A 311 -4.29 -21.39 -9.57
C THR A 311 -4.20 -22.43 -8.45
N ILE A 312 -5.32 -23.08 -8.07
CA ILE A 312 -5.32 -24.14 -7.05
C ILE A 312 -4.41 -25.29 -7.47
N GLU A 313 -4.57 -25.79 -8.69
CA GLU A 313 -3.73 -26.87 -9.23
C GLU A 313 -2.26 -26.47 -9.28
N TYR A 314 -1.96 -25.24 -9.71
CA TYR A 314 -0.61 -24.70 -9.72
C TYR A 314 0.02 -24.66 -8.32
N LEU A 315 -0.70 -24.16 -7.31
CA LEU A 315 -0.22 -24.06 -5.92
C LEU A 315 0.02 -25.45 -5.30
N VAL A 316 -0.85 -26.42 -5.55
CA VAL A 316 -0.65 -27.83 -5.16
C VAL A 316 0.61 -28.39 -5.83
N GLY A 317 0.84 -28.07 -7.11
CA GLY A 317 2.06 -28.39 -7.83
C GLY A 317 3.32 -27.84 -7.16
N LEU A 318 3.29 -26.57 -6.73
CA LEU A 318 4.42 -25.94 -6.01
C LEU A 318 4.74 -26.64 -4.69
N ILE A 319 3.71 -27.11 -3.96
CA ILE A 319 3.88 -27.88 -2.73
C ILE A 319 4.55 -29.23 -3.02
N ARG A 320 4.08 -29.97 -4.04
CA ARG A 320 4.65 -31.27 -4.43
C ARG A 320 6.13 -31.17 -4.81
N GLN A 321 6.52 -30.07 -5.45
CA GLN A 321 7.89 -29.82 -5.88
C GLN A 321 8.84 -29.41 -4.74
N GLN A 322 8.36 -29.27 -3.49
CA GLN A 322 9.17 -28.85 -2.33
C GLN A 322 9.99 -27.57 -2.60
N SER A 323 9.41 -26.63 -3.35
CA SER A 323 10.08 -25.45 -3.91
C SER A 323 10.53 -24.39 -2.89
N GLY A 324 10.44 -24.64 -1.58
CA GLY A 324 10.57 -23.63 -0.53
C GLY A 324 9.37 -22.66 -0.43
N LEU A 325 8.37 -22.84 -1.31
CA LEU A 325 7.15 -22.02 -1.38
C LEU A 325 5.95 -22.68 -0.71
N GLY A 326 6.12 -23.87 -0.11
CA GLY A 326 5.00 -24.68 0.37
C GLY A 326 4.10 -23.95 1.38
N ASN A 327 4.69 -23.17 2.28
CA ASN A 327 3.95 -22.40 3.28
C ASN A 327 3.17 -21.25 2.63
N ALA A 328 3.77 -20.50 1.70
CA ALA A 328 3.09 -19.45 0.94
C ALA A 328 1.98 -20.00 0.05
N ALA A 329 2.20 -21.17 -0.57
CA ALA A 329 1.19 -21.86 -1.36
C ALA A 329 0.04 -22.39 -0.50
N SER A 330 0.32 -22.92 0.69
CA SER A 330 -0.70 -23.35 1.65
C SER A 330 -1.57 -22.17 2.10
N PHE A 331 -0.94 -21.02 2.38
CA PHE A 331 -1.66 -19.79 2.70
C PHE A 331 -2.57 -19.36 1.54
N ALA A 332 -2.05 -19.34 0.31
CA ALA A 332 -2.83 -18.94 -0.85
C ALA A 332 -4.00 -19.90 -1.12
N LEU A 333 -3.79 -21.21 -0.97
CA LEU A 333 -4.84 -22.23 -1.07
C LEU A 333 -5.94 -22.04 -0.02
N GLN A 334 -5.56 -21.75 1.23
CA GLN A 334 -6.52 -21.48 2.30
C GLN A 334 -7.45 -20.31 1.95
N ASN A 335 -6.87 -19.23 1.42
CA ASN A 335 -7.64 -18.03 1.06
C ASN A 335 -8.48 -18.21 -0.21
N LEU A 336 -8.00 -18.97 -1.20
CA LEU A 336 -8.75 -19.25 -2.43
C LEU A 336 -9.92 -20.21 -2.23
N THR A 337 -9.74 -21.22 -1.37
CA THR A 337 -10.72 -22.31 -1.19
C THR A 337 -11.63 -22.11 0.01
N GLY A 338 -11.25 -21.27 0.97
CA GLY A 338 -11.89 -21.17 2.29
C GLY A 338 -11.66 -22.39 3.19
N TYR A 339 -10.93 -23.41 2.72
CA TYR A 339 -10.71 -24.65 3.46
C TYR A 339 -9.60 -24.49 4.50
N GLN A 340 -9.92 -24.79 5.76
CA GLN A 340 -9.05 -24.50 6.90
C GLN A 340 -8.25 -25.71 7.36
N VAL A 341 -7.19 -26.04 6.62
CA VAL A 341 -6.13 -26.99 7.06
C VAL A 341 -4.84 -26.31 7.50
N GLY A 342 -4.79 -24.97 7.40
CA GLY A 342 -3.68 -24.13 7.83
C GLY A 342 -2.46 -24.20 6.91
N ASN A 343 -1.34 -23.65 7.38
CA ASN A 343 -0.04 -23.65 6.69
C ASN A 343 0.68 -25.01 6.81
N ARG A 344 0.02 -26.08 6.38
CA ARG A 344 0.55 -27.45 6.40
C ARG A 344 0.54 -28.00 4.99
N PRO A 345 1.66 -27.92 4.26
CA PRO A 345 1.67 -28.26 2.83
C PRO A 345 1.21 -29.70 2.54
N TYR A 346 1.54 -30.67 3.40
CA TYR A 346 1.14 -32.06 3.19
C TYR A 346 -0.38 -32.28 3.26
N LEU A 347 -1.10 -31.56 4.13
CA LEU A 347 -2.57 -31.67 4.25
C LEU A 347 -3.27 -31.19 2.98
N TRP A 348 -2.70 -30.20 2.30
CA TRP A 348 -3.21 -29.74 1.01
C TRP A 348 -3.05 -30.80 -0.10
N LEU A 349 -2.03 -31.66 -0.02
CA LEU A 349 -1.85 -32.76 -0.96
C LEU A 349 -2.89 -33.87 -0.73
N GLU A 350 -3.18 -34.18 0.53
CA GLU A 350 -4.22 -35.14 0.92
C GLU A 350 -5.59 -34.67 0.45
N TRP A 351 -5.96 -33.44 0.83
CA TRP A 351 -7.21 -32.80 0.41
C TRP A 351 -7.38 -32.79 -1.12
N TRP A 352 -6.32 -32.45 -1.86
CA TRP A 352 -6.40 -32.42 -3.31
C TRP A 352 -6.63 -33.81 -3.92
N ASN A 353 -6.01 -34.85 -3.37
CA ASN A 353 -6.20 -36.22 -3.86
C ASN A 353 -7.65 -36.68 -3.62
N GLU A 354 -8.21 -36.42 -2.44
CA GLU A 354 -9.62 -36.71 -2.12
C GLU A 354 -10.57 -35.97 -3.08
N LEU A 355 -10.32 -34.69 -3.36
CA LEU A 355 -11.11 -33.89 -4.29
C LEU A 355 -11.10 -34.48 -5.71
N GLN A 356 -9.96 -34.97 -6.18
CA GLN A 356 -9.85 -35.58 -7.51
C GLN A 356 -10.57 -36.94 -7.57
N GLU A 357 -10.50 -37.73 -6.50
CA GLU A 357 -11.20 -39.01 -6.41
C GLU A 357 -12.72 -38.81 -6.41
N ALA A 358 -13.22 -37.84 -5.63
CA ALA A 358 -14.64 -37.48 -5.63
C ALA A 358 -15.12 -37.00 -7.01
N LYS A 359 -14.36 -36.12 -7.68
CA LYS A 359 -14.67 -35.67 -9.05
C LYS A 359 -14.73 -36.83 -10.04
N LYS A 360 -13.85 -37.83 -9.89
CA LYS A 360 -13.83 -39.02 -10.74
C LYS A 360 -15.06 -39.90 -10.52
N LEU A 361 -15.41 -40.17 -9.27
CA LEU A 361 -16.59 -40.95 -8.91
C LEU A 361 -17.89 -40.28 -9.41
N GLU A 362 -18.02 -38.97 -9.27
CA GLU A 362 -19.16 -38.21 -9.77
C GLU A 362 -19.29 -38.29 -11.31
N GLN A 363 -18.15 -38.28 -12.02
CA GLN A 363 -18.14 -38.46 -13.48
C GLN A 363 -18.53 -39.89 -13.87
N GLU A 364 -18.05 -40.91 -13.15
CA GLU A 364 -18.40 -42.32 -13.38
C GLU A 364 -19.89 -42.58 -13.11
N GLU A 365 -20.46 -41.97 -12.07
CA GLU A 365 -21.89 -42.04 -11.74
C GLU A 365 -22.76 -41.37 -12.83
N LYS A 366 -22.38 -40.18 -13.30
CA LYS A 366 -23.05 -39.50 -14.42
C LYS A 366 -22.99 -40.28 -15.74
N MET A 367 -21.93 -41.06 -15.95
CA MET A 367 -21.79 -41.92 -17.14
C MET A 367 -22.56 -43.23 -17.03
N THR A 368 -22.72 -43.77 -15.82
CA THR A 368 -23.41 -45.06 -15.58
C THR A 368 -24.92 -44.91 -15.38
N ASN A 369 -25.42 -43.71 -15.08
CA ASN A 369 -26.85 -43.46 -14.89
C ASN A 369 -27.34 -42.22 -15.70
N PRO A 370 -27.74 -42.38 -16.98
CA PRO A 370 -28.28 -41.27 -17.75
C PRO A 370 -29.71 -40.94 -17.30
N LEU A 371 -29.85 -39.96 -16.40
CA LEU A 371 -31.09 -39.27 -15.99
C LEU A 371 -32.25 -40.18 -15.54
N VAL A 372 -32.37 -40.40 -14.23
CA VAL A 372 -33.70 -40.51 -13.62
C VAL A 372 -34.25 -39.07 -13.51
N PRO A 373 -35.46 -38.77 -14.03
CA PRO A 373 -36.06 -37.45 -13.89
C PRO A 373 -36.16 -37.02 -12.42
N ALA A 374 -36.03 -35.71 -12.16
CA ALA A 374 -35.89 -35.10 -10.83
C ALA A 374 -37.03 -35.38 -9.81
N ASP A 375 -38.07 -36.12 -10.20
CA ASP A 375 -39.24 -36.44 -9.38
C ASP A 375 -39.10 -37.74 -8.56
N GLN A 376 -37.92 -38.38 -8.52
CA GLN A 376 -37.73 -39.69 -7.86
C GLN A 376 -36.49 -39.81 -6.93
N ILE A 377 -35.94 -38.72 -6.39
CA ILE A 377 -34.85 -38.81 -5.41
C ILE A 377 -35.40 -38.59 -3.99
N PRO A 378 -35.35 -39.58 -3.07
CA PRO A 378 -35.70 -39.38 -1.66
C PRO A 378 -34.71 -38.44 -0.97
N GLU A 379 -35.19 -37.56 -0.11
CA GLU A 379 -34.43 -36.47 0.56
C GLU A 379 -33.32 -36.90 1.55
N GLU A 380 -32.98 -38.19 1.67
CA GLU A 380 -32.15 -38.68 2.80
C GLU A 380 -30.66 -38.91 2.52
N GLU A 381 -30.13 -38.65 1.32
CA GLU A 381 -28.68 -38.70 1.05
C GLU A 381 -28.04 -37.32 0.83
N GLN A 382 -28.42 -36.32 1.63
CA GLN A 382 -27.59 -35.12 1.81
C GLN A 382 -26.53 -35.36 2.90
N GLY A 383 -25.66 -36.33 2.65
CA GLY A 383 -24.39 -36.45 3.37
C GLY A 383 -23.57 -35.18 3.13
N HIS A 384 -23.10 -34.57 4.22
CA HIS A 384 -22.31 -33.34 4.23
C HIS A 384 -20.94 -33.59 3.57
N PHE A 385 -20.89 -33.63 2.23
CA PHE A 385 -19.67 -33.54 1.45
C PHE A 385 -19.35 -32.06 1.20
N PRO A 386 -18.07 -31.63 1.29
CA PRO A 386 -17.72 -30.24 1.06
C PRO A 386 -17.82 -29.96 -0.44
N GLY A 387 -18.99 -29.52 -0.89
CA GLY A 387 -19.08 -28.73 -2.11
C GLY A 387 -18.16 -27.52 -1.95
N LEU A 388 -17.43 -27.16 -3.00
CA LEU A 388 -16.70 -25.89 -3.04
C LEU A 388 -17.70 -24.79 -2.62
N PRO A 389 -17.45 -24.05 -1.52
CA PRO A 389 -18.29 -22.91 -1.22
C PRO A 389 -18.26 -21.98 -2.46
N PRO A 390 -19.37 -21.32 -2.79
CA PRO A 390 -19.41 -20.41 -3.93
C PRO A 390 -18.23 -19.45 -3.81
N VAL A 391 -17.48 -19.28 -4.90
CA VAL A 391 -16.36 -18.34 -5.01
C VAL A 391 -16.89 -16.95 -4.69
N GLY A 392 -16.81 -16.58 -3.43
CA GLY A 392 -17.15 -15.29 -2.88
C GLY A 392 -15.87 -14.76 -2.28
N VAL A 393 -15.30 -13.76 -2.93
CA VAL A 393 -14.17 -12.99 -2.40
C VAL A 393 -14.60 -12.46 -1.03
N PRO A 394 -13.98 -12.85 0.09
CA PRO A 394 -14.22 -12.17 1.34
C PRO A 394 -13.71 -10.74 1.16
N ARG A 395 -14.60 -9.77 1.27
CA ARG A 395 -14.17 -8.37 1.37
C ARG A 395 -13.42 -8.22 2.69
N PRO A 396 -12.42 -7.34 2.78
CA PRO A 396 -11.60 -7.15 3.98
C PRO A 396 -12.36 -6.60 5.22
N GLU A 397 -13.70 -6.57 5.20
CA GLU A 397 -14.54 -6.04 6.28
C GLU A 397 -15.17 -7.13 7.17
N ASP A 398 -15.16 -8.41 6.76
CA ASP A 398 -15.88 -9.49 7.49
C ASP A 398 -15.10 -10.10 8.69
N THR A 399 -13.99 -9.50 9.12
CA THR A 399 -13.13 -10.04 10.20
C THR A 399 -13.13 -9.23 11.51
N VAL A 400 -14.07 -8.32 11.73
CA VAL A 400 -14.20 -7.63 13.03
C VAL A 400 -15.62 -7.74 13.58
N GLU A 401 -15.98 -8.93 14.05
CA GLU A 401 -16.84 -9.09 15.22
C GLU A 401 -16.78 -10.56 15.68
N GLN A 402 -15.79 -10.87 16.53
CA GLN A 402 -15.87 -11.91 17.56
C GLN A 402 -14.56 -11.91 18.36
N ARG A 403 -14.48 -11.03 19.37
CA ARG A 403 -14.15 -11.36 20.77
C ARG A 403 -13.97 -10.09 21.60
#